data_AF-A0A7J4K202-F1
#
_entry.id   AF-A0A7J4K202-F1
#
_cell.length_a   1.000
_cell.length_b   1.000
_cell.length_c   1.000
_cell.angle_alpha   90.00
_cell.angle_beta   90.00
_cell.angle_gamma   90.00
#
_symmetry.space_group_name_H-M   'P 1'
#
loop_
_entity.id
_entity.type
_entity.pdbx_description
1 polymer ?
#
loop_
_entity_poly.entity_id
_entity_poly.type
_entity_poly.pdbx_seq_one_letter_code
_entity_poly.pdbx_strand_id
1 'polypeptide(L)'
;MANVTLREFDDRLYRELKAEAARDDITIVEALAQAVTVWLATHTHKKKKKSVFDYKPVDFGASSEKSSREIDEVLYGEQVR
;
A
#
# COMPACT_ATOMS: atom_id res chain seq x y z
N MET A 1 16.72 -21.70 1.31
CA MET A 1 16.96 -20.98 0.04
C MET A 1 16.25 -21.73 -1.07
N ALA A 2 15.39 -21.07 -1.82
CA ALA A 2 14.78 -21.64 -3.03
C ALA A 2 15.65 -21.26 -4.23
N ASN A 3 15.91 -22.21 -5.13
CA ASN A 3 16.56 -21.94 -6.40
C ASN A 3 15.48 -21.81 -7.48
N VAL A 4 15.44 -20.67 -8.16
CA VAL A 4 14.42 -20.35 -9.16
C VAL A 4 15.11 -19.98 -10.46
N THR A 5 14.71 -20.63 -11.55
CA THR A 5 15.16 -20.28 -12.91
C THR A 5 14.03 -19.56 -13.62
N LEU A 6 14.26 -18.32 -14.02
CA LEU A 6 13.34 -17.58 -14.87
C LEU A 6 13.58 -17.94 -16.33
N ARG A 7 12.52 -18.31 -17.05
CA ARG A 7 12.54 -18.54 -18.49
C ARG A 7 11.84 -17.39 -19.20
N GLU A 8 12.23 -17.14 -20.44
CA GLU A 8 11.59 -16.12 -21.31
C GLU A 8 11.65 -14.69 -20.75
N PHE A 9 12.74 -14.36 -20.04
CA PHE A 9 12.99 -12.99 -19.62
C PHE A 9 13.54 -12.17 -20.79
N ASP A 10 12.90 -11.04 -21.07
CA ASP A 10 13.30 -10.18 -22.18
C ASP A 10 14.76 -9.68 -22.01
N ASP A 11 15.58 -9.89 -23.04
CA ASP A 11 17.02 -9.61 -22.98
C ASP A 11 17.31 -8.11 -22.82
N ARG A 12 16.45 -7.25 -23.39
CA ARG A 12 16.59 -5.81 -23.23
C ARG A 12 16.28 -5.39 -21.80
N LEU A 13 15.18 -5.88 -21.21
CA LEU A 13 14.86 -5.64 -19.79
C LEU A 13 15.97 -6.15 -18.87
N TYR A 14 16.58 -7.29 -19.19
CA TYR A 14 17.69 -7.83 -18.41
C TYR A 14 18.90 -6.89 -18.40
N ARG A 15 19.26 -6.34 -19.57
CA ARG A 15 20.37 -5.39 -19.69
C ARG A 15 20.11 -4.10 -18.95
N GLU A 16 18.89 -3.56 -19.06
CA GLU A 16 18.49 -2.33 -18.36
C GLU A 16 18.52 -2.55 -16.84
N LEU A 17 17.95 -3.65 -16.34
CA LEU A 17 17.97 -3.99 -14.91
C LEU A 17 19.40 -4.20 -14.40
N LYS A 18 20.26 -4.86 -15.19
CA LYS A 18 21.67 -5.08 -14.84
C LYS A 18 22.44 -3.78 -14.76
N ALA A 19 22.18 -2.83 -15.65
CA ALA A 19 22.81 -1.52 -15.63
C ALA A 19 22.45 -0.77 -14.34
N GLU A 20 21.18 -0.81 -13.92
CA GLU A 20 20.76 -0.09 -12.71
C GLU A 20 21.24 -0.77 -11.44
N ALA A 21 21.22 -2.10 -11.40
CA ALA A 21 21.83 -2.83 -10.29
C ALA A 21 23.31 -2.47 -10.10
N ALA A 22 24.05 -2.30 -11.21
CA ALA A 22 25.45 -1.87 -11.15
C ALA A 22 25.62 -0.40 -10.73
N ARG A 23 24.67 0.49 -11.05
CA ARG A 23 24.68 1.88 -10.58
C ARG A 23 24.42 1.99 -9.09
N ASP A 24 23.56 1.12 -8.56
CA ASP A 24 23.16 1.09 -7.16
C ASP A 24 24.06 0.19 -6.28
N ASP A 25 25.13 -0.37 -6.84
CA ASP A 25 26.07 -1.29 -6.17
C ASP A 25 25.39 -2.54 -5.55
N ILE A 26 24.35 -3.04 -6.19
CA ILE A 26 23.61 -4.24 -5.77
C ILE A 26 23.69 -5.36 -6.81
N THR A 27 23.46 -6.60 -6.37
CA THR A 27 23.38 -7.72 -7.30
C THR A 27 22.08 -7.71 -8.09
N ILE A 28 22.11 -8.32 -9.28
CA ILE A 28 20.91 -8.44 -10.11
C ILE A 28 19.77 -9.21 -9.44
N VAL A 29 20.11 -10.13 -8.54
CA VAL A 29 19.13 -10.90 -7.75
C VAL A 29 18.45 -10.00 -6.72
N GLU A 30 19.19 -9.10 -6.08
CA GLU A 30 18.64 -8.12 -5.15
C GLU A 30 17.75 -7.11 -5.87
N ALA A 31 18.18 -6.60 -7.02
CA ALA A 31 17.38 -5.70 -7.85
C ALA A 31 16.06 -6.37 -8.28
N LEU A 32 16.12 -7.64 -8.70
CA LEU A 32 14.94 -8.44 -9.04
C LEU A 32 14.03 -8.64 -7.81
N ALA A 33 14.60 -8.94 -6.64
CA ALA A 33 13.83 -9.09 -5.42
C ALA A 33 13.09 -7.80 -5.06
N GLN A 34 13.75 -6.65 -5.15
CA GLN A 34 13.13 -5.34 -4.93
C GLN A 34 11.98 -5.07 -5.91
N ALA A 35 12.21 -5.32 -7.21
CA ALA A 35 11.18 -5.16 -8.24
C ALA A 35 9.95 -6.03 -7.95
N VAL A 36 10.16 -7.30 -7.55
CA VAL A 36 9.09 -8.22 -7.16
C VAL A 36 8.37 -7.72 -5.91
N THR A 37 9.08 -7.21 -4.90
CA THR A 37 8.46 -6.62 -3.70
C THR A 37 7.53 -5.46 -4.05
N VAL A 38 7.97 -4.55 -4.94
CA VAL A 38 7.15 -3.42 -5.39
C VAL A 38 5.95 -3.90 -6.22
N TRP A 39 6.15 -4.87 -7.12
CA TRP A 39 5.08 -5.45 -7.92
C TRP A 39 4.04 -6.15 -7.03
N LEU A 40 4.46 -6.91 -6.02
CA LEU A 40 3.57 -7.52 -5.05
C LEU A 40 2.88 -6.47 -4.18
N ALA A 41 3.56 -5.43 -3.71
CA ALA A 41 2.90 -4.37 -2.94
C ALA A 41 1.77 -3.71 -3.75
N THR A 42 1.98 -3.49 -5.05
CA THR A 42 0.96 -2.92 -5.94
C THR A 42 -0.18 -3.89 -6.29
N HIS A 43 0.10 -5.20 -6.40
CA HIS A 43 -0.88 -6.19 -6.89
C HIS A 43 -1.56 -7.02 -5.79
N THR A 44 -0.85 -7.33 -4.71
CA THR A 44 -1.40 -8.08 -3.56
C THR A 44 -2.32 -7.19 -2.72
N HIS A 45 -2.15 -5.87 -2.78
CA HIS A 45 -3.11 -4.87 -2.33
C HIS A 45 -4.08 -4.44 -3.43
N LYS A 46 -4.59 -5.38 -4.25
CA LYS A 46 -6.02 -5.30 -4.57
C LYS A 46 -6.74 -5.33 -3.23
N LYS A 47 -6.87 -4.16 -2.58
CA LYS A 47 -7.67 -3.95 -1.38
C LYS A 47 -8.92 -4.74 -1.69
N LYS A 48 -9.22 -5.80 -0.91
CA LYS A 48 -10.56 -6.39 -0.92
C LYS A 48 -11.48 -5.19 -0.99
N LYS A 49 -12.33 -5.10 -2.03
CA LYS A 49 -13.28 -4.00 -2.16
C LYS A 49 -14.08 -4.03 -0.86
N LYS A 50 -13.62 -3.27 0.14
CA LYS A 50 -14.24 -3.24 1.45
C LYS A 50 -15.49 -2.45 1.16
N SER A 51 -16.60 -3.17 1.11
CA SER A 51 -17.91 -2.56 1.08
C SER A 51 -18.02 -1.65 2.30
N VAL A 52 -18.83 -0.60 2.21
CA VAL A 52 -19.16 0.22 3.39
C VAL A 52 -19.71 -0.68 4.52
N PHE A 53 -20.35 -1.79 4.15
CA PHE A 53 -20.86 -2.81 5.08
C PHE A 53 -19.77 -3.66 5.76
N ASP A 54 -18.52 -3.65 5.30
CA ASP A 54 -17.42 -4.40 5.93
C ASP A 54 -16.80 -3.66 7.12
N TYR A 55 -17.18 -2.39 7.35
CA TYR A 55 -16.73 -1.62 8.51
C TYR A 55 -17.63 -1.93 9.71
N LYS A 56 -17.01 -2.46 10.78
CA LYS A 56 -17.70 -2.60 12.06
C LYS A 56 -17.71 -1.24 12.77
N PRO A 57 -18.86 -0.80 13.32
CA PRO A 57 -18.88 0.39 14.16
C PRO A 57 -17.93 0.17 15.35
N VAL A 58 -17.12 1.19 15.61
CA VAL A 58 -16.20 1.22 16.75
C VAL A 58 -16.93 1.91 17.89
N ASP A 59 -16.98 1.25 19.05
CA ASP A 59 -17.46 1.86 20.28
C ASP A 59 -16.36 2.79 20.82
N PHE A 60 -16.68 4.07 20.93
CA PHE A 60 -15.78 5.11 21.42
C PHE A 60 -15.89 5.33 22.94
N GLY A 61 -16.72 4.54 23.62
CA GLY A 61 -16.92 4.59 25.07
C GLY A 61 -18.03 5.55 25.50
N ALA A 62 -18.35 5.54 26.80
CA ALA A 62 -19.32 6.46 27.38
C ALA A 62 -18.86 7.92 27.19
N SER A 63 -19.82 8.84 27.01
CA SER A 63 -19.57 10.26 26.72
C SER A 63 -19.15 10.60 25.29
N SER A 64 -19.02 9.62 24.39
CA SER A 64 -18.79 9.92 22.96
C SER A 64 -20.07 10.14 22.15
N GLU A 65 -21.24 10.09 22.80
CA GLU A 65 -22.56 10.05 22.15
C GLU A 65 -22.87 11.33 21.35
N LYS A 66 -22.32 12.46 21.78
CA LYS A 66 -22.50 13.78 21.16
C LYS A 66 -21.26 14.31 20.45
N SER A 67 -20.19 13.51 20.39
CA SER A 67 -18.90 13.99 19.87
C SER A 67 -18.99 14.48 18.43
N SER A 68 -19.87 13.91 17.60
CA SER A 68 -20.08 14.44 16.25
C SER A 68 -20.56 15.89 16.26
N ARG A 69 -21.48 16.24 17.16
CA ARG A 69 -22.03 17.59 17.28
C ARG A 69 -21.01 18.55 17.89
N GLU A 70 -20.28 18.09 18.90
CA GLU A 70 -19.22 18.88 19.56
C GLU A 70 -18.09 19.21 18.59
N ILE A 71 -17.68 18.23 17.76
CA ILE A 71 -16.66 18.43 16.72
C ILE A 71 -17.17 19.41 15.65
N ASP A 72 -18.41 19.26 15.19
CA ASP A 72 -18.99 20.17 14.20
C ASP A 72 -19.07 21.61 14.73
N GLU A 73 -19.40 21.79 16.01
CA GLU A 73 -19.44 23.11 16.67
C GLU A 73 -18.05 23.76 16.73
N VAL A 74 -17.00 22.98 17.05
CA VAL A 74 -15.62 23.48 17.09
C VAL A 74 -15.09 23.81 15.70
N LEU A 75 -15.37 22.99 14.69
CA LEU A 75 -14.79 23.12 13.35
C LEU A 75 -15.54 24.10 12.45
N TYR A 76 -16.87 24.10 12.53
CA TYR A 76 -17.73 24.85 11.61
C TYR A 76 -18.51 25.99 12.28
N GLY A 77 -18.49 26.06 13.63
CA GLY A 77 -19.32 26.98 14.41
C GLY A 77 -20.79 26.56 14.40
N GLU A 78 -21.59 27.09 15.34
CA GLU A 78 -23.05 26.92 15.34
C GLU A 78 -23.66 27.46 14.03
N GLN A 79 -23.86 26.59 13.04
CA GLN A 79 -24.82 26.85 11.98
C GLN A 79 -26.22 26.54 12.53
N VAL A 80 -26.64 27.37 13.48
CA VAL A 80 -28.03 27.50 13.88
C VAL A 80 -28.72 28.36 12.82
N ARG A 81 -29.62 27.74 12.06
CA ARG A 81 -30.81 28.41 11.53
C ARG A 81 -32.04 27.62 11.93
#